data_AF-A0A452Q9M1-F1
#
_entry.id   AF-A0A452Q9M1-F1
#
_cell.length_a   1.000
_cell.length_b   1.000
_cell.length_c   1.000
_cell.angle_alpha   90.00
_cell.angle_beta   90.00
_cell.angle_gamma   90.00
#
_symmetry.space_group_name_H-M   'P 1'
#
loop_
_entity.id
_entity.type
_entity.pdbx_description
1 polymer ?
#
loop_
_entity_poly.entity_id
_entity_poly.type
_entity_poly.pdbx_seq_one_letter_code
_entity_poly.pdbx_strand_id
1 'polypeptide(L)'
;MAVFADLDLRAGSDLKALRGLVENAAHLGYSVVAINHVVEFKEKKQEIEKPVAVSELFTTLPIVQGKSRPIKVLTRLTIIVSDPSHCNVLRATSSRVRLYDIVAVFPKTEKLFHVACTHLDVDLVCITVTEKLPFYFKRPPINVAIDRGLGFELVYSPAVKDSTMRRYTISNALNLMQVCKGKVWLPNLRMFFKSSSFFLLLTH
;
A
#
# COMPACT_ATOMS: atom_id res chain seq x y z
N MET A 1 12.70 -11.56 15.43
CA MET A 1 11.47 -11.00 16.06
C MET A 1 10.60 -10.43 14.96
N ALA A 2 9.31 -10.77 14.92
CA ALA A 2 8.39 -10.20 13.95
C ALA A 2 8.21 -8.69 14.19
N VAL A 3 8.34 -7.89 13.13
CA VAL A 3 8.04 -6.46 13.14
C VAL A 3 6.60 -6.29 12.66
N PHE A 4 5.76 -5.70 13.50
CA PHE A 4 4.40 -5.31 13.13
C PHE A 4 4.45 -3.93 12.50
N ALA A 5 3.98 -3.83 11.27
CA ALA A 5 3.96 -2.59 10.50
C ALA A 5 2.57 -2.37 9.89
N ASP A 6 2.08 -1.14 9.99
CA ASP A 6 0.93 -0.68 9.22
C ASP A 6 1.44 0.21 8.09
N LEU A 7 1.00 -0.04 6.86
CA LEU A 7 1.51 0.62 5.67
C LEU A 7 0.48 1.52 4.98
N ASP A 8 -0.76 1.63 5.46
CA ASP A 8 -1.84 2.34 4.75
C ASP A 8 -2.57 3.38 5.62
N LEU A 9 -1.83 4.21 6.38
CA LEU A 9 -2.43 5.38 7.04
C LEU A 9 -2.57 6.51 6.05
N ARG A 10 -3.79 6.77 5.58
CA ARG A 10 -4.04 7.89 4.65
C ARG A 10 -3.80 9.24 5.33
N ALA A 11 -2.95 10.06 4.70
CA ALA A 11 -2.81 11.47 5.06
C ALA A 11 -4.13 12.20 4.79
N GLY A 12 -4.94 12.40 5.83
CA GLY A 12 -6.09 13.29 5.78
C GLY A 12 -5.65 14.75 5.87
N SER A 13 -6.57 15.67 5.59
CA SER A 13 -6.35 17.11 5.77
C SER A 13 -6.16 17.52 7.23
N ASP A 14 -6.59 16.70 8.19
CA ASP A 14 -6.48 16.97 9.62
C ASP A 14 -5.27 16.28 10.27
N LEU A 15 -4.27 17.09 10.62
CA LEU A 15 -3.06 16.66 11.32
C LEU A 15 -3.34 16.10 12.72
N LYS A 16 -4.40 16.55 13.39
CA LYS A 16 -4.77 16.05 14.73
C LYS A 16 -5.28 14.62 14.65
N ALA A 17 -6.13 14.33 13.67
CA ALA A 17 -6.61 12.98 13.41
C ALA A 17 -5.45 12.03 13.06
N LEU A 18 -4.50 12.50 12.25
CA LEU A 18 -3.31 11.71 11.90
C LEU A 18 -2.46 11.39 13.14
N ARG A 19 -2.25 12.37 14.04
CA ARG A 19 -1.54 12.13 15.30
C ARG A 19 -2.23 11.08 16.17
N GLY A 20 -3.56 11.19 16.33
CA GLY A 20 -4.34 10.21 17.08
C GLY A 20 -4.27 8.79 16.48
N LEU A 21 -4.23 8.67 15.15
CA LEU A 21 -4.03 7.37 14.49
C LEU A 21 -2.66 6.76 14.78
N VAL A 22 -1.59 7.58 14.78
CA VAL A 22 -0.23 7.11 15.09
C VAL A 22 -0.09 6.74 16.57
N GLU A 23 -0.71 7.50 17.48
CA GLU A 23 -0.76 7.16 18.91
C GLU A 23 -1.52 5.84 19.15
N ASN A 24 -2.68 5.67 18.51
CA ASN A 24 -3.44 4.43 18.56
C ASN A 24 -2.63 3.25 17.98
N ALA A 25 -1.91 3.47 16.89
CA ALA A 25 -1.03 2.44 16.31
C ALA A 25 0.10 2.05 17.28
N ALA A 26 0.73 3.03 17.94
CA ALA A 26 1.73 2.77 18.97
C ALA A 26 1.14 1.98 20.16
N HIS A 27 -0.09 2.32 20.58
CA HIS A 27 -0.81 1.63 21.65
C HIS A 27 -1.21 0.19 21.27
N LEU A 28 -1.47 -0.07 19.99
CA LEU A 28 -1.74 -1.42 19.47
C LEU A 28 -0.47 -2.27 19.28
N GLY A 29 0.71 -1.68 19.46
CA GLY A 29 2.00 -2.39 19.36
C GLY A 29 2.65 -2.33 17.97
N TYR A 30 2.16 -1.49 17.05
CA TYR A 30 2.80 -1.30 15.74
C TYR A 30 4.15 -0.61 15.90
N SER A 31 5.19 -1.22 15.32
CA SER A 31 6.57 -0.73 15.40
C SER A 31 6.90 0.24 14.27
N VAL A 32 6.25 0.07 13.12
CA VAL A 32 6.45 0.88 11.91
C VAL A 32 5.10 1.29 11.36
N VAL A 33 4.98 2.53 10.91
CA VAL A 33 3.77 3.10 10.32
C VAL A 33 4.15 3.84 9.05
N ALA A 34 3.44 3.65 7.94
CA ALA A 34 3.62 4.45 6.73
C ALA A 34 2.44 5.39 6.47
N ILE A 35 2.76 6.66 6.24
CA ILE A 35 1.79 7.69 5.84
C ILE A 35 1.62 7.62 4.33
N ASN A 36 0.43 7.26 3.88
CA ASN A 36 0.08 7.10 2.49
C ASN A 36 -0.45 8.41 1.88
N HIS A 37 0.24 8.88 0.84
CA HIS A 37 -0.15 9.98 -0.03
C HIS A 37 -0.75 9.43 -1.31
N VAL A 38 -2.05 9.67 -1.53
CA VAL A 38 -2.75 9.19 -2.73
C VAL A 38 -2.74 10.28 -3.78
N VAL A 39 -2.10 10.02 -4.92
CA VAL A 39 -2.08 10.93 -6.07
C VAL A 39 -2.90 10.31 -7.21
N GLU A 40 -3.97 10.99 -7.60
CA GLU A 40 -4.75 10.65 -8.78
C GLU A 40 -4.44 11.65 -9.90
N PHE A 41 -3.70 11.19 -10.92
CA PHE A 41 -3.42 11.98 -12.11
C PHE A 41 -4.72 12.21 -12.90
N LYS A 42 -5.34 13.37 -12.70
CA LYS A 42 -6.45 13.86 -13.53
C LYS A 42 -5.99 14.77 -14.66
N GLU A 43 -4.81 15.39 -14.52
CA GLU A 43 -4.22 16.29 -15.50
C GLU A 43 -2.74 15.95 -15.78
N LYS A 44 -2.26 16.29 -16.99
CA LYS A 44 -0.93 15.93 -17.53
C LYS A 44 0.25 16.55 -16.77
N LYS A 45 0.01 17.45 -15.81
CA LYS A 45 1.03 18.11 -14.99
C LYS A 45 0.56 18.22 -13.55
N GLN A 46 0.52 17.10 -12.84
CA GLN A 46 0.45 17.14 -11.39
C GLN A 46 1.85 16.94 -10.84
N GLU A 47 2.34 17.98 -10.20
CA GLU A 47 3.56 17.90 -9.44
C GLU A 47 3.32 17.04 -8.20
N ILE A 48 4.09 15.98 -8.05
CA ILE A 48 4.14 15.23 -6.79
C ILE A 48 4.67 16.21 -5.74
N GLU A 49 3.85 16.53 -4.75
CA GLU A 49 4.23 17.34 -3.61
C GLU A 49 5.33 16.63 -2.81
N LYS A 50 6.16 17.42 -2.13
CA LYS A 50 7.19 16.85 -1.26
C LYS A 50 6.51 16.03 -0.16
N PRO A 51 7.07 14.87 0.21
CA PRO A 51 6.54 14.10 1.32
C PRO A 51 6.48 14.99 2.57
N VAL A 52 5.43 14.83 3.36
CA VAL A 52 5.30 15.59 4.59
C VAL A 52 6.44 15.19 5.51
N ALA A 53 7.24 16.17 5.94
CA ALA A 53 8.37 15.90 6.81
C ALA A 53 7.83 15.35 8.14
N VAL A 54 8.22 14.11 8.48
CA VAL A 54 7.86 13.45 9.74
C VAL A 54 8.23 14.34 10.94
N SER A 55 9.32 15.10 10.82
CA SER A 55 9.81 16.08 11.79
C SER A 55 8.86 17.26 12.04
N GLU A 56 8.07 17.64 11.04
CA GLU A 56 7.08 18.72 11.16
C GLU A 56 5.75 18.22 11.74
N LEU A 57 5.46 16.92 11.54
CA LEU A 57 4.23 16.30 12.02
C LEU A 57 4.27 15.94 13.51
N PHE A 58 5.43 15.52 14.02
CA PHE A 58 5.58 15.01 15.39
C PHE A 58 6.73 15.71 16.11
N THR A 59 6.42 16.44 17.18
CA THR A 59 7.42 17.03 18.08
C THR A 59 8.12 15.96 18.92
N THR A 60 7.38 14.89 19.25
CA THR A 60 7.86 13.69 19.95
C THR A 60 7.14 12.47 19.38
N LEU A 61 7.89 11.42 19.04
CA LEU A 61 7.31 10.17 18.53
C LEU A 61 6.80 9.32 19.70
N PRO A 62 5.57 8.75 19.60
CA PRO A 62 5.05 7.89 20.65
C PRO A 62 5.87 6.60 20.78
N ILE A 63 6.01 6.14 22.02
CA ILE A 63 6.69 4.89 22.35
C ILE A 63 5.68 3.76 22.19
N VAL A 64 6.10 2.68 21.52
CA VAL A 64 5.25 1.54 21.21
C VAL A 64 4.93 0.77 22.50
N GLN A 65 3.66 0.44 22.72
CA GLN A 65 3.30 -0.37 23.88
C GLN A 65 3.88 -1.79 23.75
N GLY A 66 4.65 -2.22 24.75
CA GLY A 66 5.33 -3.52 24.74
C GLY A 66 6.73 -3.53 24.12
N LYS A 67 7.18 -2.44 23.49
CA LYS A 67 8.58 -2.25 23.06
C LYS A 67 9.04 -0.84 23.43
N SER A 68 10.13 -0.70 24.18
CA SER A 68 10.69 0.61 24.56
C SER A 68 11.35 1.40 23.41
N ARG A 69 10.88 1.21 22.18
CA ARG A 69 11.38 1.89 20.97
C ARG A 69 10.32 2.87 20.45
N PRO A 70 10.74 4.03 19.90
CA PRO A 70 9.83 4.93 19.22
C PRO A 70 9.29 4.29 17.95
N ILE A 71 8.06 4.64 17.59
CA ILE A 71 7.46 4.21 16.33
C ILE A 71 8.24 4.79 15.14
N LYS A 72 8.54 3.96 14.14
CA LYS A 72 9.18 4.43 12.91
C LYS A 72 8.11 4.86 11.92
N VAL A 73 8.07 6.14 11.59
CA VAL A 73 7.16 6.67 10.57
C VAL A 73 7.87 6.72 9.23
N LEU A 74 7.25 6.11 8.21
CA LEU A 74 7.71 6.09 6.83
C LEU A 74 6.72 6.88 5.95
N THR A 75 7.19 7.28 4.78
CA THR A 75 6.36 7.94 3.78
C THR A 75 6.09 7.01 2.62
N ARG A 76 4.82 6.90 2.25
CA ARG A 76 4.35 6.05 1.18
C ARG A 76 3.61 6.88 0.14
N LEU A 77 3.91 6.63 -1.13
CA LEU A 77 3.20 7.24 -2.26
C LEU A 77 2.35 6.18 -2.96
N THR A 78 1.03 6.37 -3.02
CA THR A 78 0.13 5.53 -3.83
C THR A 78 -0.36 6.30 -5.03
N ILE A 79 -0.05 5.78 -6.22
CA ILE A 79 -0.33 6.46 -7.48
C ILE A 79 -1.45 5.74 -8.21
N ILE A 80 -2.54 6.45 -8.46
CA ILE A 80 -3.67 5.93 -9.24
C ILE A 80 -3.37 6.14 -10.72
N VAL A 81 -3.19 5.02 -11.44
CA VAL A 81 -2.87 5.03 -12.87
C VAL A 81 -4.09 4.57 -13.66
N SER A 82 -4.70 5.53 -14.36
CA SER A 82 -5.81 5.30 -15.30
C SER A 82 -5.32 5.18 -16.75
N ASP A 83 -4.25 5.88 -17.11
CA ASP A 83 -3.73 5.99 -18.48
C ASP A 83 -2.23 5.68 -18.58
N PRO A 84 -1.75 5.11 -19.71
CA PRO A 84 -0.33 4.78 -19.90
C PRO A 84 0.56 6.03 -19.95
N SER A 85 -0.01 7.18 -20.33
CA SER A 85 0.68 8.48 -20.29
C SER A 85 1.14 8.84 -18.89
N HIS A 86 0.39 8.43 -17.85
CA HIS A 86 0.77 8.68 -16.45
C HIS A 86 1.99 7.85 -16.03
N CYS A 87 2.20 6.67 -16.63
CA CYS A 87 3.43 5.89 -16.41
C CYS A 87 4.67 6.63 -16.92
N ASN A 88 4.55 7.38 -18.02
CA ASN A 88 5.65 8.18 -18.55
C ASN A 88 5.95 9.39 -17.65
N VAL A 89 4.91 10.06 -17.14
CA VAL A 89 5.06 11.12 -16.13
C VAL A 89 5.73 10.57 -14.88
N LEU A 90 5.31 9.39 -14.41
CA LEU A 90 5.91 8.76 -13.24
C LEU A 90 7.41 8.48 -13.43
N ARG A 91 7.82 7.98 -14.60
CA ARG A 91 9.23 7.80 -14.95
C ARG A 91 9.98 9.14 -14.99
N ALA A 92 9.37 10.17 -15.57
CA ALA A 92 9.95 11.50 -15.68
C ALA A 92 10.07 12.21 -14.31
N THR A 93 9.12 11.97 -13.40
CA THR A 93 9.08 12.52 -12.04
C THR A 93 9.80 11.60 -11.02
N SER A 94 10.61 10.66 -11.49
CA SER A 94 11.35 9.71 -10.66
C SER A 94 12.22 10.37 -9.58
N SER A 95 12.70 11.60 -9.79
CA SER A 95 13.45 12.35 -8.78
C SER A 95 12.65 12.70 -7.53
N ARG A 96 11.35 13.02 -7.67
CA ARG A 96 10.46 13.29 -6.52
C ARG A 96 9.90 12.02 -5.91
N VAL A 97 9.68 11.00 -6.73
CA VAL A 97 9.23 9.67 -6.27
C VAL A 97 10.28 9.03 -5.34
N ARG A 98 11.56 9.21 -5.65
CA ARG A 98 12.68 8.77 -4.80
C ARG A 98 12.75 9.45 -3.43
N LEU A 99 11.97 10.50 -3.17
CA LEU A 99 11.87 11.11 -1.85
C LEU A 99 10.98 10.30 -0.90
N TYR A 100 10.12 9.42 -1.43
CA TYR A 100 9.28 8.54 -0.64
C TYR A 100 10.02 7.25 -0.32
N ASP A 101 9.80 6.71 0.87
CA ASP A 101 10.41 5.45 1.30
C ASP A 101 9.80 4.24 0.59
N ILE A 102 8.51 4.33 0.25
CA ILE A 102 7.74 3.24 -0.34
C ILE A 102 6.89 3.79 -1.50
N VAL A 103 6.99 3.15 -2.67
CA VAL A 103 6.22 3.52 -3.85
C VAL A 103 5.23 2.42 -4.20
N ALA A 104 3.96 2.78 -4.20
CA ALA A 104 2.84 1.92 -4.53
C ALA A 104 2.09 2.43 -5.77
N VAL A 105 1.65 1.52 -6.63
CA VAL A 105 0.85 1.84 -7.82
C VAL A 105 -0.49 1.14 -7.79
N PHE A 106 -1.54 1.87 -8.15
CA PHE A 106 -2.91 1.37 -8.28
C PHE A 106 -3.34 1.40 -9.77
N PRO A 107 -3.17 0.29 -10.51
CA PRO A 107 -3.57 0.20 -11.92
C PRO A 107 -5.07 -0.08 -12.06
N LYS A 108 -5.78 0.70 -12.90
CA LYS A 108 -7.21 0.48 -13.20
C LYS A 108 -7.47 -0.52 -14.33
N THR A 109 -6.49 -0.81 -15.19
CA THR A 109 -6.66 -1.68 -16.37
C THR A 109 -5.63 -2.81 -16.44
N GLU A 110 -5.95 -3.89 -17.14
CA GLU A 110 -5.05 -5.05 -17.31
C GLU A 110 -3.73 -4.66 -17.99
N LYS A 111 -3.79 -3.78 -18.99
CA LYS A 111 -2.59 -3.29 -19.70
C LYS A 111 -1.66 -2.54 -18.75
N LEU A 112 -2.22 -1.71 -17.87
CA LEU A 112 -1.45 -0.97 -16.88
C LEU A 112 -0.90 -1.88 -15.79
N PHE A 113 -1.65 -2.91 -15.39
CA PHE A 113 -1.15 -3.91 -14.46
C PHE A 113 0.07 -4.66 -15.03
N HIS A 114 0.04 -5.02 -16.31
CA HIS A 114 1.20 -5.61 -16.98
C HIS A 114 2.39 -4.65 -16.93
N VAL A 115 2.22 -3.40 -17.37
CA VAL A 115 3.29 -2.39 -17.40
C VAL A 115 3.85 -2.13 -16.00
N ALA A 116 3.00 -2.09 -14.97
CA ALA A 116 3.41 -1.94 -13.59
C ALA A 116 4.32 -3.10 -13.14
N CYS A 117 3.99 -4.33 -13.52
CA CYS A 117 4.77 -5.51 -13.16
C CYS A 117 6.10 -5.61 -13.91
N THR A 118 6.15 -5.21 -15.19
CA THR A 118 7.32 -5.48 -16.06
C THR A 118 8.24 -4.28 -16.28
N HIS A 119 7.70 -3.07 -16.38
CA HIS A 119 8.45 -1.89 -16.86
C HIS A 119 8.47 -0.72 -15.87
N LEU A 120 7.80 -0.85 -14.73
CA LEU A 120 7.75 0.19 -13.71
C LEU A 120 8.60 -0.23 -12.52
N ASP A 121 9.37 0.71 -11.98
CA ASP A 121 10.15 0.52 -10.77
C ASP A 121 9.29 0.98 -9.59
N VAL A 122 8.55 0.04 -9.01
CA VAL A 122 7.67 0.22 -7.85
C VAL A 122 7.92 -0.90 -6.86
N ASP A 123 7.67 -0.64 -5.58
CA ASP A 123 7.81 -1.64 -4.53
C ASP A 123 6.52 -2.44 -4.35
N LEU A 124 5.38 -1.76 -4.51
CA LEU A 124 4.05 -2.30 -4.23
C LEU A 124 3.08 -2.07 -5.40
N VAL A 125 2.27 -3.08 -5.68
CA VAL A 125 1.11 -2.97 -6.57
C VAL A 125 -0.15 -3.13 -5.75
N CYS A 126 -0.90 -2.04 -5.61
CA CYS A 126 -2.18 -2.00 -4.92
C CYS A 126 -3.29 -2.57 -5.79
N ILE A 127 -4.09 -3.44 -5.19
CA ILE A 127 -5.31 -3.99 -5.78
C ILE A 127 -6.45 -3.56 -4.85
N THR A 128 -7.19 -2.55 -5.27
CA THR A 128 -8.44 -2.12 -4.62
C THR A 128 -9.61 -2.71 -5.39
N VAL A 129 -10.51 -3.37 -4.66
CA VAL A 129 -11.65 -4.07 -5.25
C VAL A 129 -12.93 -3.38 -4.78
N THR A 130 -13.24 -2.24 -5.40
CA THR A 130 -14.53 -1.56 -5.21
C THR A 130 -15.62 -2.14 -6.12
N GLU A 131 -15.22 -2.73 -7.25
CA GLU A 131 -16.12 -3.28 -8.27
C GLU A 131 -15.61 -4.65 -8.76
N LYS A 132 -16.43 -5.37 -9.54
CA LYS A 132 -15.99 -6.57 -10.25
C LYS A 132 -14.87 -6.18 -11.21
N LEU A 133 -13.63 -6.52 -10.86
CA LEU A 133 -12.46 -6.33 -11.71
C LEU A 133 -12.77 -6.86 -13.12
N PRO A 134 -12.69 -6.02 -14.17
CA PRO A 134 -13.05 -6.42 -15.53
C PRO A 134 -12.00 -7.33 -16.17
N PHE A 135 -10.93 -7.67 -15.46
CA PHE A 135 -9.81 -8.46 -15.96
C PHE A 135 -9.38 -9.56 -14.99
N TYR A 136 -8.80 -10.61 -15.55
CA TYR A 136 -8.25 -11.75 -14.80
C TYR A 136 -6.75 -11.56 -14.54
N PHE A 137 -6.28 -12.03 -13.38
CA PHE A 137 -4.85 -12.05 -13.07
C PHE A 137 -4.14 -13.10 -13.93
N LYS A 138 -3.31 -12.64 -14.86
CA LYS A 138 -2.45 -13.51 -15.67
C LYS A 138 -1.18 -13.88 -14.90
N ARG A 139 -0.76 -15.14 -15.02
CA ARG A 139 0.47 -15.66 -14.39
C ARG A 139 1.77 -14.98 -14.87
N PRO A 140 1.99 -14.72 -16.17
CA PRO A 140 3.25 -14.15 -16.64
C PRO A 140 3.66 -12.83 -15.98
N PRO A 141 2.82 -11.77 -15.93
CA PRO A 141 3.22 -10.51 -15.30
C PRO A 141 3.48 -10.67 -13.80
N ILE A 142 2.72 -11.54 -13.12
CA ILE A 142 2.89 -11.78 -11.68
C ILE A 142 4.20 -12.51 -11.38
N ASN A 143 4.59 -13.50 -12.19
CA ASN A 143 5.88 -14.16 -12.01
C ASN A 143 7.05 -13.19 -12.20
N VAL A 144 6.97 -12.33 -13.22
CA VAL A 144 7.99 -11.27 -13.44
C VAL A 144 8.03 -10.31 -12.26
N ALA A 145 6.88 -9.90 -11.72
CA ALA A 145 6.80 -9.07 -10.54
C ALA A 145 7.44 -9.76 -9.32
N ILE A 146 7.16 -11.04 -9.11
CA ILE A 146 7.74 -11.87 -8.05
C ILE A 146 9.27 -11.93 -8.17
N ASP A 147 9.79 -12.21 -9.37
CA ASP A 147 11.23 -12.33 -9.62
C ASP A 147 11.95 -10.98 -9.43
N ARG A 148 11.26 -9.87 -9.67
CA ARG A 148 11.74 -8.50 -9.40
C ARG A 148 11.60 -8.09 -7.93
N GLY A 149 10.89 -8.86 -7.10
CA GLY A 149 10.65 -8.54 -5.69
C GLY A 149 9.49 -7.57 -5.42
N LEU A 150 8.58 -7.36 -6.38
CA LEU A 150 7.40 -6.51 -6.20
C LEU A 150 6.39 -7.17 -5.26
N GLY A 151 5.92 -6.41 -4.26
CA GLY A 151 4.83 -6.81 -3.39
C GLY A 151 3.45 -6.52 -3.98
N PHE A 152 2.49 -7.40 -3.73
CA PHE A 152 1.08 -7.11 -4.01
C PHE A 152 0.35 -6.78 -2.71
N GLU A 153 -0.37 -5.67 -2.71
CA GLU A 153 -1.17 -5.23 -1.57
C GLU A 153 -2.65 -5.26 -1.93
N LEU A 154 -3.45 -5.83 -1.02
CA LEU A 154 -4.90 -5.85 -1.13
C LEU A 154 -5.51 -4.89 -0.11
N VAL A 155 -6.18 -3.84 -0.59
CA VAL A 155 -6.85 -2.87 0.28
C VAL A 155 -8.19 -3.45 0.74
N TYR A 156 -8.34 -3.67 2.05
CA TYR A 156 -9.52 -4.31 2.64
C TYR A 156 -10.57 -3.32 3.15
N SER A 157 -10.28 -2.01 3.20
CA SER A 157 -11.20 -0.99 3.69
C SER A 157 -12.61 -1.04 3.05
N PRO A 158 -12.75 -1.33 1.74
CA PRO A 158 -14.07 -1.54 1.12
C PRO A 158 -14.85 -2.73 1.71
N ALA A 159 -14.17 -3.78 2.14
CA ALA A 159 -14.81 -4.99 2.69
C ALA A 159 -15.46 -4.76 4.06
N VAL A 160 -15.05 -3.72 4.78
CA VAL A 160 -15.65 -3.31 6.06
C VAL A 160 -16.91 -2.47 5.85
N LYS A 161 -16.97 -1.70 4.75
CA LYS A 161 -18.06 -0.76 4.48
C LYS A 161 -19.32 -1.44 3.95
N ASP A 162 -19.17 -2.39 3.03
CA ASP A 162 -20.31 -3.05 2.39
C ASP A 162 -20.10 -4.57 2.25
N SER A 163 -21.18 -5.30 2.50
CA SER A 163 -21.28 -6.74 2.33
C SER A 163 -21.03 -7.20 0.89
N THR A 164 -21.42 -6.40 -0.11
CA THR A 164 -21.21 -6.73 -1.52
C THR A 164 -19.72 -6.60 -1.89
N MET A 165 -19.10 -5.49 -1.48
CA MET A 165 -17.67 -5.24 -1.63
C MET A 165 -16.83 -6.31 -0.94
N ARG A 166 -17.25 -6.78 0.25
CA ARG A 166 -16.60 -7.90 0.94
C ARG A 166 -16.51 -9.17 0.09
N ARG A 167 -17.59 -9.52 -0.63
CA ARG A 167 -17.57 -10.70 -1.53
C ARG A 167 -16.56 -10.51 -2.66
N TYR A 168 -16.50 -9.32 -3.24
CA TYR A 168 -15.54 -9.02 -4.30
C TYR A 168 -14.10 -9.03 -3.79
N THR A 169 -13.83 -8.43 -2.62
CA THR A 169 -12.49 -8.42 -2.02
C THR A 169 -12.00 -9.86 -1.76
N ILE A 170 -12.83 -10.72 -1.17
CA ILE A 170 -12.47 -12.11 -0.87
C ILE A 170 -12.25 -12.91 -2.17
N SER A 171 -13.16 -12.81 -3.14
CA SER A 171 -13.06 -13.53 -4.41
C SER A 171 -11.77 -13.18 -5.17
N ASN A 172 -11.44 -11.88 -5.24
CA ASN A 172 -10.23 -11.44 -5.92
C ASN A 172 -8.96 -11.73 -5.14
N ALA A 173 -9.00 -11.71 -3.80
CA ALA A 173 -7.90 -12.17 -2.96
C ALA A 173 -7.58 -13.64 -3.26
N LEU A 174 -8.61 -14.50 -3.34
CA LEU A 174 -8.45 -15.92 -3.67
C LEU A 174 -7.87 -16.11 -5.07
N ASN A 175 -8.36 -15.36 -6.07
CA ASN A 175 -7.80 -15.39 -7.43
C ASN A 175 -6.32 -15.00 -7.45
N LEU A 176 -5.96 -13.91 -6.76
CA LEU A 176 -4.57 -13.48 -6.66
C LEU A 176 -3.70 -14.53 -5.95
N MET A 177 -4.18 -15.10 -4.85
CA MET A 177 -3.47 -16.15 -4.10
C MET A 177 -3.20 -17.40 -4.95
N GLN A 178 -4.19 -17.83 -5.73
CA GLN A 178 -4.04 -18.95 -6.67
C GLN A 178 -3.00 -18.68 -7.76
N VAL A 179 -2.92 -17.44 -8.24
CA VAL A 179 -2.00 -17.04 -9.30
C VAL A 179 -0.58 -16.81 -8.78
N CYS A 180 -0.43 -16.18 -7.61
CA CYS A 180 0.86 -15.94 -6.95
C CYS A 180 1.46 -17.20 -6.31
N LYS A 181 0.74 -18.32 -6.25
CA LYS A 181 1.14 -19.56 -5.55
C LYS A 181 1.63 -19.31 -4.10
N GLY A 182 1.15 -18.24 -3.46
CA GLY A 182 1.56 -17.82 -2.12
C GLY A 182 3.00 -17.32 -1.95
N LYS A 183 3.74 -17.03 -3.04
CA LYS A 183 5.19 -16.73 -2.98
C LYS A 183 5.56 -15.29 -2.63
N VAL A 184 4.80 -14.31 -3.10
CA VAL A 184 5.07 -12.90 -2.79
C VAL A 184 3.78 -12.27 -2.34
N TRP A 185 3.64 -12.29 -1.03
CA TRP A 185 2.57 -11.64 -0.35
C TRP A 185 3.23 -10.82 0.74
N LEU A 186 3.35 -9.51 0.53
CA LEU A 186 3.50 -8.59 1.66
C LEU A 186 2.13 -8.60 2.33
N PRO A 187 1.97 -9.35 3.43
CA PRO A 187 0.66 -9.61 3.95
C PRO A 187 0.26 -8.37 4.74
N ASN A 188 -0.53 -7.50 4.14
CA ASN A 188 -1.63 -6.91 4.91
C ASN A 188 -2.65 -7.96 5.39
N LEU A 189 -2.38 -9.27 5.20
CA LEU A 189 -3.27 -10.40 5.48
C LEU A 189 -2.52 -11.77 5.40
N ARG A 190 -1.60 -12.04 6.34
CA ARG A 190 -1.31 -13.46 6.62
C ARG A 190 -2.54 -13.90 7.40
N MET A 191 -3.48 -14.50 6.69
CA MET A 191 -4.81 -14.86 7.17
C MET A 191 -4.69 -15.89 8.31
N PHE A 192 -4.43 -15.42 9.52
CA PHE A 192 -4.72 -16.14 10.75
C PHE A 192 -6.07 -15.63 11.27
N PHE A 193 -7.07 -16.49 11.21
CA PHE A 193 -8.33 -16.30 11.90
C PHE A 193 -8.05 -16.25 13.41
N LYS A 194 -7.96 -15.05 13.98
CA LYS A 194 -8.33 -14.82 15.37
C LYS A 194 -8.87 -13.41 15.56
N SER A 195 -9.93 -13.33 16.36
CA SER A 195 -10.83 -12.21 16.55
C SER A 195 -10.16 -10.83 16.54
N SER A 196 -10.62 -9.97 15.62
CA SER A 196 -10.74 -8.52 15.80
C SER A 196 -9.54 -7.59 15.51
N SER A 197 -8.37 -8.01 15.03
CA SER A 197 -7.33 -7.07 14.56
C SER A 197 -6.37 -7.72 13.56
N PHE A 198 -6.13 -7.08 12.40
CA PHE A 198 -5.36 -7.68 11.29
C PHE A 198 -3.87 -7.31 11.33
N PHE A 199 -3.02 -8.33 11.27
CA PHE A 199 -1.60 -8.38 11.62
C PHE A 199 -0.67 -8.38 10.38
N LEU A 200 0.50 -7.71 10.45
CA LEU A 200 1.59 -7.83 9.47
C LEU A 200 2.84 -8.46 10.10
N LEU A 201 3.38 -9.53 9.48
CA LEU A 201 4.57 -10.24 9.94
C LEU A 201 5.70 -10.05 8.91
N LEU A 202 6.62 -9.12 9.17
CA LEU A 202 7.90 -9.06 8.44
C LEU A 202 8.85 -10.09 9.07
N THR A 203 9.09 -11.20 8.38
CA THR A 203 10.23 -12.09 8.63
C THR A 203 11.35 -11.71 7.66
N HIS A 204 12.48 -11.28 8.22
CA HIS A 204 13.76 -11.26 7.51
C HIS A 204 14.11 -12.65 6.97
#